data_AF-A0A5N6Q2B3-F1
#
_entry.id   AF-A0A5N6Q2B3-F1
#
_cell.length_a   1.000
_cell.length_b   1.000
_cell.length_c   1.000
_cell.angle_alpha   90.00
_cell.angle_beta   90.00
_cell.angle_gamma   90.00
#
_symmetry.space_group_name_H-M   'P 1'
#
loop_
_entity.id
_entity.type
_entity.pdbx_description
1 polymer ?
#
loop_
_entity_poly.entity_id
_entity_poly.type
_entity_poly.pdbx_seq_one_letter_code
_entity_poly.pdbx_strand_id
1 'polypeptide(L)'
;MASILSLPSPSSSLIQHSSNFKGNVRNLKSSICQFPLIPNYKNNRGLHHQKSLIVAASSPIPSAVVSSNVRLRLDNLGPQPGSRKNAKRKGRGHAAGQGGSCGFGMRGQKSRSGPGVRKGFEGGQMPLYRRIPKLRGIAGGMHSGLSKYVPVNLKDIENAGFQEGEEVSLESLKEKGLINPSGRERRLPLKILGDGEVSVKLNFKARAFSAQAKEKLEAAGCSLTVLPGRKKWVKPSVAKNLARADEYFAKKRAAASESSEPPSTA
;
A
#
# COMPACT_ATOMS: atom_id res chain seq x y z
N MET A 1 27.39 -48.35 -58.78
CA MET A 1 26.15 -47.59 -59.02
C MET A 1 25.56 -47.25 -57.66
N ALA A 2 25.75 -46.02 -57.21
CA ALA A 2 25.36 -45.53 -55.90
C ALA A 2 23.83 -45.39 -55.79
N SER A 3 23.23 -46.01 -54.78
CA SER A 3 21.83 -45.81 -54.40
C SER A 3 21.75 -44.79 -53.27
N ILE A 4 21.15 -43.66 -53.59
CA ILE A 4 20.97 -42.49 -52.72
C ILE A 4 19.68 -42.74 -51.93
N LEU A 5 19.80 -43.07 -50.64
CA LEU A 5 18.65 -43.16 -49.73
C LEU A 5 18.47 -41.82 -49.02
N SER A 6 17.33 -41.20 -49.28
CA SER A 6 16.86 -39.95 -48.71
C SER A 6 16.47 -40.12 -47.23
N LEU A 7 16.98 -39.22 -46.38
CA LEU A 7 16.58 -39.11 -44.97
C LEU A 7 15.34 -38.20 -44.84
N PRO A 8 14.33 -38.55 -44.02
CA PRO A 8 13.23 -37.66 -43.72
C PRO A 8 13.61 -36.66 -42.61
N SER A 9 13.17 -35.41 -42.78
CA SER A 9 13.31 -34.30 -41.83
C SER A 9 12.55 -34.56 -40.51
N PRO A 10 13.10 -34.18 -39.34
CA PRO A 10 12.36 -34.25 -38.08
C PRO A 10 11.34 -33.11 -37.99
N SER A 11 10.08 -33.47 -37.80
CA SER A 11 9.01 -32.55 -37.42
C SER A 11 9.29 -31.96 -36.03
N SER A 12 9.12 -30.64 -35.92
CA SER A 12 9.33 -29.86 -34.70
C SER A 12 8.28 -30.23 -33.64
N SER A 13 8.66 -31.08 -32.70
CA SER A 13 7.88 -31.33 -31.49
C SER A 13 7.98 -30.11 -30.55
N LEU A 14 6.86 -29.42 -30.37
CA LEU A 14 6.70 -28.34 -29.39
C LEU A 14 6.97 -28.89 -27.98
N ILE A 15 7.99 -28.35 -27.33
CA ILE A 15 8.30 -28.58 -25.92
C ILE A 15 7.17 -27.95 -25.08
N GLN A 16 6.28 -28.79 -24.55
CA GLN A 16 5.27 -28.35 -23.58
C GLN A 16 5.91 -28.24 -22.20
N HIS A 17 6.00 -27.01 -21.68
CA HIS A 17 6.35 -26.78 -20.27
C HIS A 17 5.20 -27.26 -19.36
N SER A 18 5.49 -28.18 -18.45
CA SER A 18 4.56 -28.65 -17.43
C SER A 18 4.15 -27.50 -16.50
N SER A 19 2.88 -27.14 -16.49
CA SER A 19 2.30 -26.21 -15.50
C SER A 19 1.70 -26.99 -14.32
N ASN A 20 1.80 -26.44 -13.10
CA ASN A 20 1.23 -27.02 -11.88
C ASN A 20 -0.29 -26.74 -11.75
N PHE A 21 -1.07 -26.85 -12.82
CA PHE A 21 -2.51 -26.60 -12.79
C PHE A 21 -3.29 -27.89 -12.56
N LYS A 22 -3.88 -28.04 -11.36
CA LYS A 22 -4.72 -29.20 -10.97
C LYS A 22 -6.21 -28.92 -11.19
N GLY A 23 -6.63 -28.65 -12.43
CA GLY A 23 -8.03 -28.39 -12.79
C GLY A 23 -8.44 -29.05 -14.11
N ASN A 24 -9.74 -29.29 -14.29
CA ASN A 24 -10.29 -29.96 -15.48
C ASN A 24 -10.43 -28.97 -16.66
N VAL A 25 -9.79 -29.28 -17.79
CA VAL A 25 -9.53 -28.34 -18.91
C VAL A 25 -10.73 -28.20 -19.87
N ARG A 26 -11.76 -29.02 -19.73
CA ARG A 26 -12.88 -29.14 -20.70
C ARG A 26 -13.75 -27.88 -20.88
N ASN A 27 -13.65 -26.90 -19.99
CA ASN A 27 -14.44 -25.65 -20.04
C ASN A 27 -13.61 -24.38 -20.34
N LEU A 28 -12.33 -24.49 -20.68
CA LEU A 28 -11.51 -23.33 -21.04
C LEU A 28 -11.70 -23.00 -22.52
N LYS A 29 -12.64 -22.08 -22.82
CA LYS A 29 -12.69 -21.43 -24.14
C LYS A 29 -11.44 -20.57 -24.32
N SER A 30 -10.79 -20.67 -25.49
CA SER A 30 -9.68 -19.80 -25.86
C SER A 30 -10.18 -18.37 -26.09
N SER A 31 -10.29 -17.57 -25.03
CA SER A 31 -10.34 -16.12 -25.21
C SER A 31 -8.94 -15.67 -25.60
N ILE A 32 -8.76 -15.26 -26.85
CA ILE A 32 -7.61 -14.47 -27.27
C ILE A 32 -7.72 -13.17 -26.48
N CYS A 33 -7.02 -13.07 -25.35
CA CYS A 33 -6.90 -11.84 -24.60
C CYS A 33 -6.08 -10.86 -25.45
N GLN A 34 -6.76 -9.97 -26.15
CA GLN A 34 -6.15 -8.72 -26.61
C GLN A 34 -5.90 -7.85 -25.37
N PHE A 35 -4.78 -8.08 -24.67
CA PHE A 35 -4.24 -7.05 -23.82
C PHE A 35 -3.66 -5.97 -24.74
N PRO A 36 -4.20 -4.74 -24.77
CA PRO A 36 -3.43 -3.65 -25.33
C PRO A 36 -2.17 -3.51 -24.46
N LEU A 37 -1.01 -3.52 -25.12
CA LEU A 37 0.26 -3.15 -24.52
C LEU A 37 0.06 -1.85 -23.74
N ILE A 38 0.23 -1.92 -22.42
CA ILE A 38 0.21 -0.76 -21.55
C ILE A 38 1.34 0.17 -22.01
N PRO A 39 1.07 1.43 -22.40
CA PRO A 39 2.14 2.37 -22.67
C PRO A 39 2.90 2.60 -21.37
N ASN A 40 4.24 2.53 -21.43
CA ASN A 40 5.12 2.82 -20.31
C ASN A 40 4.72 4.16 -19.67
N TYR A 41 4.12 4.08 -18.49
CA TYR A 41 3.80 5.26 -17.68
C TYR A 41 5.14 5.87 -17.25
N LYS A 42 5.45 7.04 -17.80
CA LYS A 42 6.59 7.84 -17.34
C LYS A 42 6.33 8.21 -15.88
N ASN A 43 7.05 7.57 -14.98
CA ASN A 43 7.16 8.01 -13.59
C ASN A 43 7.82 9.39 -13.58
N ASN A 44 7.02 10.45 -13.64
CA ASN A 44 7.45 11.78 -13.22
C ASN A 44 7.53 11.78 -11.69
N ARG A 45 8.59 11.16 -11.14
CA ARG A 45 8.99 11.45 -9.77
C ARG A 45 9.59 12.84 -9.79
N GLY A 46 8.82 13.80 -9.28
CA GLY A 46 9.30 15.14 -8.98
C GLY A 46 10.62 15.06 -8.20
N LEU A 47 11.53 15.97 -8.54
CA LEU A 47 12.83 16.15 -7.94
C LEU A 47 12.68 16.47 -6.44
N HIS A 48 12.60 15.43 -5.60
CA HIS A 48 12.85 15.62 -4.17
C HIS A 48 14.33 15.90 -3.99
N HIS A 49 14.64 17.14 -3.62
CA HIS A 49 15.96 17.58 -3.21
C HIS A 49 16.32 16.92 -1.86
N GLN A 50 16.74 15.65 -1.90
CA GLN A 50 17.42 15.05 -0.77
C GLN A 50 18.83 15.63 -0.74
N LYS A 51 19.07 16.52 0.23
CA LYS A 51 20.43 16.92 0.60
C LYS A 51 21.17 15.66 1.07
N SER A 52 21.94 15.05 0.17
CA SER A 52 22.88 14.00 0.54
C SER A 52 24.01 14.64 1.33
N LEU A 53 24.02 14.43 2.64
CA LEU A 53 25.20 14.64 3.46
C LEU A 53 26.27 13.66 2.97
N ILE A 54 27.19 14.17 2.16
CA ILE A 54 28.40 13.44 1.78
C ILE A 54 29.33 13.51 3.01
N VAL A 55 29.33 12.46 3.82
CA VAL A 55 30.47 12.20 4.70
C VAL A 55 31.60 11.71 3.81
N ALA A 56 32.58 12.57 3.59
CA ALA A 56 33.82 12.22 2.93
C ALA A 56 34.62 11.27 3.85
N ALA A 57 34.52 9.97 3.60
CA ALA A 57 35.48 8.98 4.07
C ALA A 57 36.27 8.49 2.86
N SER A 58 37.51 8.95 2.75
CA SER A 58 38.48 8.58 1.74
C SER A 58 39.03 7.18 2.03
N SER A 59 38.69 6.21 1.18
CA SER A 59 39.49 5.01 0.98
C SER A 59 39.51 4.67 -0.52
N PRO A 60 40.68 4.59 -1.16
CA PRO A 60 40.76 4.33 -2.59
C PRO A 60 40.60 2.83 -2.84
N ILE A 61 39.47 2.42 -3.43
CA ILE A 61 39.36 1.11 -4.06
C ILE A 61 39.73 1.31 -5.53
N PRO A 62 40.76 0.62 -6.07
CA PRO A 62 41.10 0.75 -7.48
C PRO A 62 40.14 -0.10 -8.31
N SER A 63 38.95 0.42 -8.61
CA SER A 63 38.14 -0.13 -9.69
C SER A 63 38.56 0.54 -11.00
N ALA A 64 39.47 -0.10 -11.73
CA ALA A 64 39.80 0.28 -13.09
C ALA A 64 38.54 0.15 -13.96
N VAL A 65 37.84 1.27 -14.16
CA VAL A 65 36.76 1.36 -15.16
C VAL A 65 37.45 1.52 -16.51
N VAL A 66 37.83 0.39 -17.10
CA VAL A 66 38.24 0.36 -18.51
C VAL A 66 36.98 0.60 -19.33
N SER A 67 36.76 1.84 -19.76
CA SER A 67 35.74 2.21 -20.75
C SER A 67 36.13 1.64 -22.11
N SER A 68 36.01 0.33 -22.26
CA SER A 68 36.08 -0.33 -23.56
C SER A 68 34.72 -0.18 -24.21
N ASN A 69 34.68 0.44 -25.40
CA ASN A 69 33.49 0.66 -26.21
C ASN A 69 32.99 -0.69 -26.80
N VAL A 70 32.58 -1.61 -25.93
CA VAL A 70 32.27 -3.01 -26.26
C VAL A 70 30.78 -3.14 -26.54
N ARG A 71 30.46 -3.61 -27.74
CA ARG A 71 29.08 -3.90 -28.14
C ARG A 71 28.51 -5.03 -27.28
N LEU A 72 27.34 -4.82 -26.71
CA LEU A 72 26.61 -5.85 -25.96
C LEU A 72 26.32 -7.05 -26.88
N ARG A 73 26.85 -8.21 -26.50
CA ARG A 73 26.61 -9.52 -27.12
C ARG A 73 26.45 -10.55 -25.99
N LEU A 74 25.83 -11.70 -26.28
CA LEU A 74 25.48 -12.71 -25.27
C LEU A 74 26.70 -13.23 -24.48
N ASP A 75 27.87 -13.24 -25.10
CA ASP A 75 29.18 -13.62 -24.55
C ASP A 75 29.74 -12.62 -23.53
N ASN A 76 29.33 -11.35 -23.59
CA ASN A 76 29.88 -10.27 -22.76
C ASN A 76 28.86 -9.73 -21.72
N LEU A 77 27.75 -10.44 -21.53
CA LEU A 77 26.76 -10.13 -20.50
C LEU A 77 27.13 -10.84 -19.19
N GLY A 78 27.10 -10.10 -18.09
CA GLY A 78 27.28 -10.64 -16.75
C GLY A 78 26.39 -9.90 -15.76
N PRO A 79 25.99 -10.56 -14.64
CA PRO A 79 25.29 -9.86 -13.58
C PRO A 79 26.23 -8.86 -12.88
N GLN A 80 25.68 -7.77 -12.36
CA GLN A 80 26.43 -6.83 -11.51
C GLN A 80 27.07 -7.57 -10.33
N PRO A 81 28.34 -7.27 -9.97
CA PRO A 81 29.00 -7.88 -8.82
C PRO A 81 28.13 -7.77 -7.55
N GLY A 82 27.93 -8.89 -6.87
CA GLY A 82 27.12 -8.97 -5.65
C GLY A 82 25.62 -9.19 -5.86
N SER A 83 25.09 -9.06 -7.09
CA SER A 83 23.68 -9.34 -7.42
C SER A 83 23.29 -10.79 -7.16
N ARG A 84 24.18 -11.73 -7.52
CA ARG A 84 24.01 -13.16 -7.27
C ARG A 84 25.13 -13.66 -6.37
N LYS A 85 24.78 -14.14 -5.17
CA LYS A 85 25.72 -14.76 -4.23
C LYS A 85 25.66 -16.28 -4.38
N ASN A 86 26.82 -16.93 -4.46
CA ASN A 86 26.90 -18.38 -4.51
C ASN A 86 26.36 -18.99 -3.20
N ALA A 87 25.47 -19.99 -3.32
CA ALA A 87 24.90 -20.67 -2.16
C ALA A 87 25.93 -21.61 -1.51
N LYS A 88 25.92 -21.66 -0.17
CA LYS A 88 26.78 -22.58 0.59
C LYS A 88 26.30 -24.02 0.43
N ARG A 89 27.09 -24.88 -0.22
CA ARG A 89 26.85 -26.32 -0.33
C ARG A 89 27.41 -27.02 0.91
N LYS A 90 26.55 -27.27 1.90
CA LYS A 90 26.93 -27.90 3.18
C LYS A 90 27.33 -29.37 2.99
N GLY A 91 28.23 -29.88 3.83
CA GLY A 91 28.67 -31.28 3.82
C GLY A 91 29.54 -31.64 2.62
N ARG A 92 30.42 -30.74 2.18
CA ARG A 92 31.36 -30.95 1.05
C ARG A 92 32.79 -30.62 1.47
N GLY A 93 33.33 -31.44 2.38
CA GLY A 93 34.67 -31.24 2.94
C GLY A 93 34.74 -30.06 3.93
N HIS A 94 35.77 -30.07 4.78
CA HIS A 94 35.95 -29.04 5.81
C HIS A 94 36.44 -27.70 5.24
N ALA A 95 37.28 -27.73 4.20
CA ALA A 95 37.84 -26.53 3.57
C ALA A 95 36.77 -25.59 2.96
N ALA A 96 35.62 -26.13 2.53
CA ALA A 96 34.49 -25.34 2.03
C ALA A 96 33.71 -24.59 3.14
N GLY A 97 34.07 -24.78 4.41
CA GLY A 97 33.54 -24.09 5.58
C GLY A 97 32.51 -24.90 6.37
N GLN A 98 31.37 -25.24 5.78
CA GLN A 98 30.31 -26.01 6.45
C GLN A 98 30.54 -27.51 6.22
N GLY A 99 31.56 -28.07 6.89
CA GLY A 99 32.03 -29.45 6.76
C GLY A 99 31.09 -30.51 7.37
N GLY A 100 31.66 -31.54 8.04
CA GLY A 100 30.93 -32.74 8.46
C GLY A 100 29.64 -32.49 9.26
N SER A 101 29.65 -31.58 10.25
CA SER A 101 28.46 -31.26 11.05
C SER A 101 27.51 -30.25 10.40
N CYS A 102 27.86 -29.71 9.22
CA CYS A 102 27.07 -28.74 8.47
C CYS A 102 26.66 -27.47 9.28
N GLY A 103 27.40 -27.16 10.35
CA GLY A 103 27.14 -26.05 11.28
C GLY A 103 26.12 -26.33 12.39
N PHE A 104 25.69 -27.59 12.55
CA PHE A 104 24.71 -27.99 13.58
C PHE A 104 25.35 -28.41 14.92
N GLY A 105 26.68 -28.59 14.95
CA GLY A 105 27.41 -29.03 16.14
C GLY A 105 27.31 -30.54 16.41
N MET A 106 27.38 -30.91 17.69
CA MET A 106 27.26 -32.30 18.15
C MET A 106 25.80 -32.77 18.13
N ARG A 107 25.56 -34.01 18.56
CA ARG A 107 24.24 -34.64 18.68
C ARG A 107 23.34 -33.84 19.63
N GLY A 108 22.20 -33.36 19.13
CA GLY A 108 21.16 -32.71 19.92
C GLY A 108 19.86 -32.61 19.14
N GLN A 109 18.76 -32.22 19.78
CA GLN A 109 17.45 -32.16 19.10
C GLN A 109 17.47 -31.25 17.86
N LYS A 110 18.22 -30.13 17.90
CA LYS A 110 18.37 -29.18 16.77
C LYS A 110 19.25 -29.69 15.63
N SER A 111 20.03 -30.76 15.85
CA SER A 111 20.91 -31.34 14.84
C SER A 111 20.28 -32.53 14.12
N ARG A 112 19.10 -33.00 14.56
CA ARG A 112 18.37 -34.11 13.95
C ARG A 112 17.55 -33.61 12.75
N SER A 113 17.34 -34.49 11.78
CA SER A 113 16.43 -34.25 10.66
C SER A 113 14.98 -34.26 11.14
N GLY A 114 14.18 -33.32 10.63
CA GLY A 114 12.74 -33.25 10.90
C GLY A 114 12.29 -31.87 11.40
N PRO A 115 10.99 -31.71 11.70
CA PRO A 115 10.48 -30.49 12.32
C PRO A 115 11.17 -30.25 13.66
N GLY A 116 11.69 -29.04 13.85
CA GLY A 116 12.25 -28.62 15.13
C GLY A 116 11.18 -28.33 16.17
N VAL A 117 11.63 -27.82 17.31
CA VAL A 117 10.76 -27.29 18.36
C VAL A 117 9.90 -26.13 17.84
N ARG A 118 8.62 -26.10 18.23
CA ARG A 118 7.68 -25.03 17.84
C ARG A 118 8.23 -23.66 18.25
N LYS A 119 8.17 -22.68 17.33
CA LYS A 119 8.52 -21.29 17.65
C LYS A 119 7.67 -20.79 18.84
N GLY A 120 8.32 -20.30 19.88
CA GLY A 120 7.69 -19.86 21.13
C GLY A 120 7.52 -20.96 22.19
N PHE A 121 8.14 -22.14 22.04
CA PHE A 121 8.25 -23.13 23.13
C PHE A 121 9.50 -22.88 23.98
N GLU A 122 9.34 -22.87 25.30
CA GLU A 122 10.38 -22.52 26.30
C GLU A 122 10.76 -23.73 27.17
N GLY A 123 10.88 -24.93 26.59
CA GLY A 123 11.42 -26.10 27.30
C GLY A 123 10.49 -26.73 28.35
N GLY A 124 9.17 -26.49 28.25
CA GLY A 124 8.18 -26.96 29.23
C GLY A 124 7.72 -25.88 30.20
N GLN A 125 8.46 -24.77 30.29
CA GLN A 125 7.99 -23.57 30.98
C GLN A 125 6.74 -23.00 30.28
N MET A 126 5.78 -22.47 31.04
CA MET A 126 4.59 -21.81 30.47
C MET A 126 5.04 -20.68 29.54
N PRO A 127 4.77 -20.71 28.22
CA PRO A 127 5.36 -19.73 27.29
C PRO A 127 4.88 -18.29 27.50
N LEU A 128 5.69 -17.31 27.09
CA LEU A 128 5.36 -15.87 27.23
C LEU A 128 3.97 -15.49 26.67
N TYR A 129 3.60 -16.01 25.49
CA TYR A 129 2.29 -15.71 24.88
C TYR A 129 1.09 -16.27 25.66
N ARG A 130 1.32 -17.15 26.64
CA ARG A 130 0.32 -17.62 27.61
C ARG A 130 0.37 -16.87 28.94
N ARG A 131 1.54 -16.35 29.33
CA ARG A 131 1.69 -15.56 30.58
C ARG A 131 1.02 -14.19 30.47
N ILE A 132 1.05 -13.58 29.28
CA ILE A 132 0.50 -12.25 29.05
C ILE A 132 -1.00 -12.34 28.75
N PRO A 133 -1.86 -11.49 29.36
CA PRO A 133 -3.28 -11.46 29.05
C PRO A 133 -3.52 -11.04 27.58
N LYS A 134 -4.63 -11.52 27.01
CA LYS A 134 -5.02 -11.13 25.64
C LYS A 134 -5.32 -9.62 25.56
N LEU A 135 -5.13 -9.05 24.37
CA LEU A 135 -5.42 -7.65 24.10
C LEU A 135 -6.89 -7.30 24.40
N ARG A 136 -7.11 -6.08 24.90
CA ARG A 136 -8.45 -5.53 25.16
C ARG A 136 -9.32 -5.57 23.91
N GLY A 137 -10.62 -5.82 24.09
CA GLY A 137 -11.59 -5.98 23.02
C GLY A 137 -11.53 -7.33 22.31
N ILE A 138 -10.34 -7.74 21.85
CA ILE A 138 -10.12 -9.01 21.15
C ILE A 138 -10.45 -10.20 22.06
N ALA A 139 -10.06 -10.14 23.33
CA ALA A 139 -10.34 -11.19 24.31
C ALA A 139 -11.84 -11.50 24.46
N GLY A 140 -12.70 -10.48 24.33
CA GLY A 140 -14.16 -10.59 24.43
C GLY A 140 -14.89 -10.69 23.08
N GLY A 141 -14.17 -10.83 21.97
CA GLY A 141 -14.79 -10.96 20.63
C GLY A 141 -15.31 -9.65 20.03
N MET A 142 -14.94 -8.49 20.57
CA MET A 142 -15.31 -7.20 19.99
C MET A 142 -14.62 -6.99 18.63
N HIS A 143 -15.38 -6.51 17.63
CA HIS A 143 -14.83 -6.25 16.30
C HIS A 143 -13.75 -5.16 16.34
N SER A 144 -12.66 -5.36 15.59
CA SER A 144 -11.57 -4.41 15.54
C SER A 144 -11.98 -3.10 14.83
N GLY A 145 -11.47 -1.98 15.32
CA GLY A 145 -11.68 -0.69 14.69
C GLY A 145 -10.97 -0.63 13.33
N LEU A 146 -11.75 -0.57 12.25
CA LEU A 146 -11.22 -0.42 10.89
C LEU A 146 -11.34 1.02 10.41
N SER A 147 -10.45 1.44 9.52
CA SER A 147 -10.47 2.78 8.91
C SER A 147 -11.81 3.05 8.20
N LYS A 148 -12.38 4.23 8.43
CA LYS A 148 -13.68 4.64 7.85
C LYS A 148 -13.52 5.63 6.69
N TYR A 149 -12.33 6.17 6.53
CA TYR A 149 -11.99 7.20 5.56
C TYR A 149 -10.62 6.90 4.95
N VAL A 150 -10.36 7.47 3.78
CA VAL A 150 -9.02 7.64 3.24
C VAL A 150 -8.49 8.97 3.77
N PRO A 151 -7.51 8.97 4.69
CA PRO A 151 -6.93 10.21 5.22
C PRO A 151 -5.92 10.79 4.25
N VAL A 152 -5.97 12.10 4.02
CA VAL A 152 -4.98 12.86 3.26
C VAL A 152 -4.63 14.13 4.03
N ASN A 153 -3.35 14.43 4.14
CA ASN A 153 -2.85 15.63 4.81
C ASN A 153 -2.69 16.79 3.82
N LEU A 154 -2.70 18.02 4.33
CA LEU A 154 -2.48 19.22 3.53
C LEU A 154 -1.09 19.24 2.89
N LYS A 155 -0.06 18.78 3.61
CA LYS A 155 1.31 18.64 3.10
C LYS A 155 1.38 17.82 1.81
N ASP A 156 0.61 16.74 1.72
CA ASP A 156 0.62 15.87 0.54
C ASP A 156 -0.01 16.56 -0.67
N ILE A 157 -0.98 17.43 -0.43
CA ILE A 157 -1.70 18.20 -1.44
C ILE A 157 -0.81 19.32 -1.96
N GLU A 158 -0.09 20.02 -1.08
CA GLU A 158 0.90 21.02 -1.49
C GLU A 158 2.01 20.41 -2.36
N ASN A 159 2.57 19.27 -1.95
CA ASN A 159 3.61 18.56 -2.72
C ASN A 159 3.12 18.05 -4.09
N ALA A 160 1.81 17.81 -4.24
CA ALA A 160 1.22 17.36 -5.50
C ALA A 160 1.13 18.48 -6.55
N GLY A 161 1.42 19.73 -6.20
CA GLY A 161 1.48 20.84 -7.13
C GLY A 161 0.15 21.11 -7.82
N PHE A 162 -0.92 21.27 -7.05
CA PHE A 162 -2.20 21.75 -7.58
C PHE A 162 -2.09 23.23 -7.96
N GLN A 163 -2.63 23.59 -9.13
CA GLN A 163 -2.77 24.98 -9.54
C GLN A 163 -3.98 25.65 -8.87
N GLU A 164 -3.99 26.98 -8.82
CA GLU A 164 -5.11 27.74 -8.26
C GLU A 164 -6.42 27.39 -8.98
N GLY A 165 -7.48 27.14 -8.20
CA GLY A 165 -8.80 26.78 -8.69
C GLY A 165 -9.00 25.28 -8.99
N GLU A 166 -7.95 24.46 -8.94
CA GLU A 166 -8.10 23.02 -9.17
C GLU A 166 -8.95 22.35 -8.08
N GLU A 167 -9.66 21.30 -8.49
CA GLU A 167 -10.51 20.52 -7.60
C GLU A 167 -9.73 19.38 -6.94
N VAL A 168 -9.77 19.33 -5.61
CA VAL A 168 -9.22 18.24 -4.81
C VAL A 168 -10.33 17.26 -4.47
N SER A 169 -10.45 16.21 -5.29
CA SER A 169 -11.42 15.12 -5.14
C SER A 169 -10.74 13.74 -5.08
N LEU A 170 -11.49 12.68 -4.76
CA LEU A 170 -10.96 11.31 -4.80
C LEU A 170 -10.46 10.87 -6.18
N GLU A 171 -10.99 11.45 -7.25
CA GLU A 171 -10.62 11.12 -8.63
C GLU A 171 -9.34 11.86 -9.02
N SER A 172 -9.30 13.18 -8.80
CA SER A 172 -8.14 14.03 -9.04
C SER A 172 -6.90 13.55 -8.27
N LEU A 173 -7.08 13.09 -7.02
CA LEU A 173 -5.99 12.54 -6.21
C LEU A 173 -5.46 11.19 -6.70
N LYS A 174 -6.29 10.40 -7.40
CA LYS A 174 -5.84 9.16 -8.06
C LYS A 174 -5.11 9.45 -9.36
N GLU A 175 -5.59 10.41 -10.15
CA GLU A 175 -4.97 10.81 -11.41
C GLU A 175 -3.55 11.34 -11.20
N LYS A 176 -3.35 12.15 -10.14
CA LYS A 176 -2.00 12.59 -9.72
C LYS A 176 -1.17 11.51 -9.03
N GLY A 177 -1.72 10.32 -8.81
CA GLY A 177 -1.02 9.20 -8.16
C GLY A 177 -0.75 9.40 -6.66
N LEU A 178 -1.37 10.40 -6.02
CA LEU A 178 -1.20 10.66 -4.59
C LEU A 178 -1.87 9.57 -3.74
N ILE A 179 -3.01 9.06 -4.22
CA ILE A 179 -3.72 7.94 -3.60
C ILE A 179 -3.86 6.80 -4.61
N ASN A 180 -3.51 5.58 -4.20
CA ASN A 180 -3.79 4.37 -4.96
C ASN A 180 -4.66 3.41 -4.11
N PRO A 181 -5.97 3.69 -3.97
CA PRO A 181 -6.82 2.93 -3.06
C PRO A 181 -7.11 1.54 -3.62
N SER A 182 -6.91 0.53 -2.78
CA SER A 182 -7.11 -0.89 -3.14
C SER A 182 -8.15 -1.58 -2.25
N GLY A 183 -8.79 -2.63 -2.79
CA GLY A 183 -9.76 -3.45 -2.05
C GLY A 183 -10.83 -2.64 -1.30
N ARG A 184 -10.75 -2.64 0.03
CA ARG A 184 -11.70 -1.97 0.94
C ARG A 184 -11.68 -0.45 0.79
N GLU A 185 -10.52 0.15 0.53
CA GLU A 185 -10.31 1.60 0.52
C GLU A 185 -11.05 2.27 -0.63
N ARG A 186 -11.29 1.56 -1.74
CA ARG A 186 -12.05 2.07 -2.88
C ARG A 186 -13.48 2.47 -2.53
N ARG A 187 -14.05 1.87 -1.49
CA ARG A 187 -15.40 2.18 -0.99
C ARG A 187 -15.39 3.26 0.09
N LEU A 188 -14.21 3.66 0.58
CA LEU A 188 -14.09 4.63 1.65
C LEU A 188 -14.14 6.06 1.10
N PRO A 189 -14.82 6.99 1.79
CA PRO A 189 -14.81 8.41 1.47
C PRO A 189 -13.49 9.09 1.87
N LEU A 190 -13.19 10.22 1.24
CA LEU A 190 -12.04 11.07 1.55
C LEU A 190 -12.25 11.86 2.85
N LYS A 191 -11.19 11.95 3.66
CA LYS A 191 -11.09 12.87 4.80
C LYS A 191 -9.80 13.69 4.72
N ILE A 192 -9.92 15.01 4.85
CA ILE A 192 -8.76 15.91 4.89
C ILE A 192 -8.34 16.17 6.33
N LEU A 193 -7.04 16.05 6.59
CA LEU A 193 -6.37 16.25 7.87
C LEU A 193 -5.43 17.46 7.79
N GLY A 194 -5.29 18.20 8.89
CA GLY A 194 -4.68 19.53 8.92
C GLY A 194 -3.16 19.58 9.10
N ASP A 195 -2.44 18.51 8.77
CA ASP A 195 -0.97 18.50 8.86
C ASP A 195 -0.35 19.14 7.60
N GLY A 196 0.51 20.14 7.79
CA GLY A 196 1.00 21.04 6.73
C GLY A 196 0.23 22.36 6.59
N GLU A 197 0.65 23.16 5.62
CA GLU A 197 0.04 24.44 5.22
C GLU A 197 -0.33 24.37 3.73
N VAL A 198 -1.25 25.22 3.29
CA VAL A 198 -1.63 25.33 1.88
C VAL A 198 -1.63 26.81 1.53
N SER A 199 -0.75 27.21 0.63
CA SER A 199 -0.65 28.58 0.12
C SER A 199 -1.56 28.83 -1.10
N VAL A 200 -1.97 27.77 -1.79
CA VAL A 200 -2.74 27.82 -3.04
C VAL A 200 -4.24 27.76 -2.76
N LYS A 201 -5.03 28.60 -3.44
CA LYS A 201 -6.50 28.57 -3.36
C LYS A 201 -7.06 27.39 -4.14
N LEU A 202 -7.57 26.38 -3.45
CA LEU A 202 -8.09 25.14 -4.04
C LEU A 202 -9.56 24.89 -3.69
N ASN A 203 -10.22 24.07 -4.52
CA ASN A 203 -11.60 23.64 -4.32
C ASN A 203 -11.65 22.22 -3.75
N PHE A 204 -11.91 22.06 -2.45
CA PHE A 204 -11.92 20.76 -1.80
C PHE A 204 -13.29 20.09 -1.84
N LYS A 205 -13.37 18.89 -2.45
CA LYS A 205 -14.55 18.02 -2.45
C LYS A 205 -14.27 16.76 -1.64
N ALA A 206 -14.58 16.80 -0.34
CA ALA A 206 -14.37 15.68 0.58
C ALA A 206 -15.62 15.44 1.46
N ARG A 207 -15.70 14.26 2.09
CA ARG A 207 -16.84 13.94 2.97
C ARG A 207 -16.65 14.49 4.38
N ALA A 208 -15.40 14.60 4.83
CA ALA A 208 -15.09 15.04 6.18
C ALA A 208 -13.79 15.85 6.21
N PHE A 209 -13.75 16.83 7.10
CA PHE A 209 -12.57 17.65 7.38
C PHE A 209 -12.30 17.61 8.88
N SER A 210 -11.04 17.49 9.28
CA SER A 210 -10.66 17.73 10.68
C SER A 210 -10.85 19.21 11.05
N ALA A 211 -11.06 19.53 12.34
CA ALA A 211 -11.26 20.91 12.78
C ALA A 211 -10.10 21.82 12.35
N GLN A 212 -8.87 21.40 12.64
CA GLN A 212 -7.64 22.10 12.23
C GLN A 212 -7.53 22.26 10.70
N ALA A 213 -7.96 21.27 9.91
CA ALA A 213 -7.95 21.40 8.47
C ALA A 213 -8.95 22.47 7.98
N LYS A 214 -10.13 22.56 8.59
CA LYS A 214 -11.12 23.57 8.21
C LYS A 214 -10.60 24.98 8.46
N GLU A 215 -10.07 25.24 9.66
CA GLU A 215 -9.52 26.54 10.04
C GLU A 215 -8.40 26.98 9.10
N LYS A 216 -7.45 26.09 8.79
CA LYS A 216 -6.34 26.39 7.87
C LYS A 216 -6.81 26.64 6.43
N LEU A 217 -7.77 25.85 5.95
CA LEU A 217 -8.28 25.99 4.59
C LEU A 217 -9.16 27.22 4.42
N GLU A 218 -9.95 27.58 5.44
CA GLU A 218 -10.73 28.83 5.47
C GLU A 218 -9.79 30.05 5.54
N ALA A 219 -8.73 29.99 6.36
CA ALA A 219 -7.71 31.05 6.41
C ALA A 219 -6.96 31.23 5.08
N ALA A 220 -6.73 30.15 4.34
CA ALA A 220 -6.16 30.18 2.99
C ALA A 220 -7.16 30.65 1.91
N GLY A 221 -8.44 30.86 2.25
CA GLY A 221 -9.48 31.25 1.31
C GLY A 221 -9.88 30.14 0.32
N CYS A 222 -9.74 28.87 0.72
CA CYS A 222 -10.13 27.72 -0.09
C CYS A 222 -11.64 27.44 0.01
N SER A 223 -12.22 26.89 -1.05
CA SER A 223 -13.64 26.47 -1.05
C SER A 223 -13.79 25.07 -0.47
N LEU A 224 -14.66 24.91 0.54
CA LEU A 224 -14.90 23.64 1.22
C LEU A 224 -16.29 23.08 0.86
N THR A 225 -16.34 22.07 -0.01
CA THR A 225 -17.58 21.36 -0.36
C THR A 225 -17.66 20.02 0.36
N VAL A 226 -18.58 19.91 1.33
CA VAL A 226 -18.84 18.66 2.07
C VAL A 226 -19.82 17.77 1.31
N LEU A 227 -19.35 16.62 0.82
CA LEU A 227 -20.19 15.69 0.07
C LEU A 227 -21.20 14.96 0.99
N PRO A 228 -22.49 14.84 0.59
CA PRO A 228 -23.49 14.15 1.39
C PRO A 228 -23.17 12.65 1.49
N GLY A 229 -23.37 12.09 2.70
CA GLY A 229 -23.22 10.66 2.93
C GLY A 229 -24.40 9.85 2.41
N ARG A 230 -24.23 8.52 2.40
CA ARG A 230 -25.36 7.61 2.18
C ARG A 230 -26.43 7.83 3.26
N LYS A 231 -27.68 8.04 2.82
CA LYS A 231 -28.83 8.25 3.70
C LYS A 231 -29.05 7.00 4.56
N LYS A 232 -29.17 7.19 5.87
CA LYS A 232 -29.54 6.11 6.81
C LYS A 232 -31.05 5.91 6.71
N TRP A 233 -31.49 4.67 6.50
CA TRP A 233 -32.91 4.35 6.57
C TRP A 233 -33.40 4.43 8.02
N VAL A 234 -34.56 5.07 8.21
CA VAL A 234 -35.17 5.29 9.51
C VAL A 234 -36.66 4.96 9.41
N LYS A 235 -37.20 4.28 10.42
CA LYS A 235 -38.63 3.94 10.49
C LYS A 235 -39.48 5.23 10.60
N PRO A 236 -40.68 5.29 9.99
CA PRO A 236 -41.52 6.50 10.02
C PRO A 236 -41.87 6.99 11.43
N SER A 237 -42.10 6.07 12.38
CA SER A 237 -42.36 6.42 13.78
C SER A 237 -41.19 7.15 14.44
N VAL A 238 -39.97 6.70 14.17
CA VAL A 238 -38.74 7.34 14.68
C VAL A 238 -38.56 8.71 14.04
N ALA A 239 -38.84 8.84 12.74
CA ALA A 239 -38.80 10.14 12.06
C ALA A 239 -39.81 11.15 12.67
N LYS A 240 -41.03 10.71 12.98
CA LYS A 240 -42.03 11.54 13.69
C LYS A 240 -41.55 11.98 15.07
N ASN A 241 -40.91 11.09 15.84
CA ASN A 241 -40.38 11.43 17.16
C ASN A 241 -39.24 12.46 17.07
N LEU A 242 -38.37 12.33 16.07
CA LEU A 242 -37.31 13.32 15.82
C LEU A 242 -37.90 14.67 15.42
N ALA A 243 -38.85 14.71 14.48
CA ALA A 243 -39.52 15.94 14.06
C ALA A 243 -40.22 16.66 15.22
N ARG A 244 -40.90 15.91 16.09
CA ARG A 244 -41.53 16.46 17.31
C ARG A 244 -40.50 17.11 18.25
N ALA A 245 -39.32 16.51 18.39
CA ALA A 245 -38.24 17.08 19.20
C ALA A 245 -37.71 18.36 18.57
N ASP A 246 -37.50 18.38 17.25
CA ASP A 246 -37.03 19.56 16.51
C ASP A 246 -38.02 20.72 16.64
N GLU A 247 -39.33 20.46 16.49
CA GLU A 247 -40.39 21.45 16.70
C GLU A 247 -40.39 22.00 18.13
N TYR A 248 -40.22 21.15 19.15
CA TYR A 248 -40.15 21.58 20.54
C TYR A 248 -38.98 22.53 20.77
N PHE A 249 -37.79 22.19 20.29
CA PHE A 249 -36.61 23.04 20.43
C PHE A 249 -36.73 24.32 19.61
N ALA A 250 -37.31 24.28 18.42
CA ALA A 250 -37.56 25.47 17.61
C ALA A 250 -38.48 26.45 18.35
N LYS A 251 -39.61 25.97 18.88
CA LYS A 251 -40.54 26.77 19.69
C LYS A 251 -39.86 27.37 20.93
N LYS A 252 -39.05 26.57 21.64
CA LYS A 252 -38.36 27.04 22.84
C LYS A 252 -37.28 28.08 22.54
N ARG A 253 -36.53 27.93 21.44
CA ARG A 253 -35.55 28.93 21.00
C ARG A 253 -36.23 30.24 20.58
N ALA A 254 -37.35 30.16 19.86
CA ALA A 254 -38.14 31.32 19.45
C ALA A 254 -38.70 32.09 20.66
N ALA A 255 -39.31 31.38 21.62
CA ALA A 255 -39.80 32.00 22.85
C ALA A 255 -38.66 32.62 23.69
N ALA A 256 -37.48 31.99 23.70
CA ALA A 256 -36.31 32.55 24.38
C ALA A 256 -35.77 33.82 23.68
N SER A 257 -35.75 33.86 22.35
CA SER A 257 -35.34 35.06 21.62
C SER A 257 -36.32 36.23 21.80
N GLU A 258 -37.63 35.98 21.80
CA GLU A 258 -38.66 36.99 22.05
C GLU A 258 -38.58 37.58 23.47
N SER A 259 -38.19 36.79 24.47
CA SER A 259 -38.00 37.30 25.85
C SER A 259 -36.70 38.09 26.07
N SER A 260 -35.79 38.13 25.10
CA SER A 260 -34.47 38.76 25.21
C SER A 260 -34.33 40.09 24.45
N GLU A 261 -35.39 40.55 23.79
CA GLU A 261 -35.42 41.90 23.21
C GLU A 261 -35.59 42.94 24.34
N PRO A 262 -34.65 43.88 24.55
CA PRO A 262 -34.85 44.95 25.51
C PRO A 262 -35.97 45.89 25.04
N PRO A 263 -36.81 46.42 25.95
CA PRO A 263 -37.84 47.38 25.57
C PRO A 263 -37.18 48.58 24.91
N SER A 264 -37.62 48.92 23.69
CA SER A 264 -37.19 50.10 22.95
C SER A 264 -37.39 51.35 23.80
N THR A 265 -36.29 51.97 24.23
CA THR A 265 -36.32 53.27 24.91
C THR A 265 -36.83 54.32 23.92
N ALA A 266 -38.01 54.86 24.20
CA ALA A 266 -38.57 56.05 23.57
C ALA A 266 -37.90 57.31 24.12
#